data_AF-A0A7C9KHH7-F1
#
_entry.id   AF-A0A7C9KHH7-F1
#
_cell.length_a   1.000
_cell.length_b   1.000
_cell.length_c   1.000
_cell.angle_alpha   90.00
_cell.angle_beta   90.00
_cell.angle_gamma   90.00
#
_symmetry.space_group_name_H-M   'P 1'
#
loop_
_entity.id
_entity.type
_entity.pdbx_description
1 polymer ?
#
loop_
_entity_poly.entity_id
_entity_poly.type
_entity_poly.pdbx_seq_one_letter_code
_entity_poly.pdbx_strand_id
1 'polypeptide(L)'
;MQFLHLVGGPGLFVAFEAFGHRATPGLPIASLSAAKRAMTSFYLGLALIIALTINARYAVVRALGSLAAATAMGFLAWSVVLANTDGTFARVPAGDNTPLLLNIEAALIGLGAIMLLLSIPRQFRRTDATLPWRNTLTAYGQITRGLHWGSATLVIAAFTIGQFVSILADDAPERAEFLATHMAIGGAIFLLTFARMFERLVRPSPPTSLPAHGGHFLLYALLIATSVTGLALATAPVPLLGLSLPNLPANPLAEPLHRLVLPLILLLLFAAHLVGAIKAIRRMAR
;
A
#
# COMPACT_ATOMS: atom_id res chain seq x y z
N MET A 1 -7.07 15.39 18.86
CA MET A 1 -7.33 16.53 17.94
C MET A 1 -6.26 17.64 17.95
N GLN A 2 -5.26 17.69 18.85
CA GLN A 2 -4.34 18.84 18.93
C GLN A 2 -3.07 18.79 18.05
N PHE A 3 -2.72 17.68 17.39
CA PHE A 3 -1.47 17.57 16.63
C PHE A 3 -1.60 17.92 15.13
N LEU A 4 -2.82 17.99 14.59
CA LEU A 4 -3.10 18.18 13.16
C LEU A 4 -2.93 19.65 12.68
N HIS A 5 -2.72 20.60 13.59
CA HIS A 5 -2.59 22.02 13.24
C HIS A 5 -1.18 22.46 12.81
N LEU A 6 -0.14 21.61 12.92
CA LEU A 6 1.25 22.07 12.80
C LEU A 6 2.03 21.67 11.52
N VAL A 7 1.50 20.84 10.61
CA VAL A 7 2.34 20.26 9.53
C VAL A 7 1.72 20.20 8.11
N GLY A 8 0.45 20.57 7.90
CA GLY A 8 -0.22 20.38 6.60
C GLY A 8 -0.52 21.67 5.84
N GLY A 9 0.11 21.89 4.69
CA GLY A 9 -0.28 22.95 3.74
C GLY A 9 -1.72 22.76 3.18
N PRO A 10 -2.28 23.79 2.52
CA PRO A 10 -3.73 23.93 2.30
C PRO A 10 -4.39 22.80 1.48
N GLY A 11 -3.64 22.06 0.66
CA GLY A 11 -4.16 20.92 -0.10
C GLY A 11 -4.33 19.61 0.70
N LEU A 12 -3.50 19.39 1.73
CA LEU A 12 -3.65 18.25 2.65
C LEU A 12 -4.72 18.54 3.71
N PHE A 13 -4.91 19.84 4.02
CA PHE A 13 -5.88 20.34 4.99
C PHE A 13 -7.33 20.10 4.53
N VAL A 14 -7.66 20.30 3.25
CA VAL A 14 -9.04 20.09 2.74
C VAL A 14 -9.45 18.60 2.76
N ALA A 15 -8.51 17.68 2.53
CA ALA A 15 -8.78 16.23 2.63
C ALA A 15 -8.93 15.76 4.09
N PHE A 16 -8.26 16.43 5.04
CA PHE A 16 -8.32 16.08 6.47
C PHE A 16 -9.33 16.90 7.29
N GLU A 17 -9.76 18.10 6.87
CA GLU A 17 -10.87 18.83 7.51
C GLU A 17 -12.20 18.11 7.34
N ALA A 18 -12.39 17.41 6.21
CA ALA A 18 -13.50 16.47 6.02
C ALA A 18 -13.48 15.30 7.03
N PHE A 19 -12.32 15.01 7.63
CA PHE A 19 -12.10 13.93 8.60
C PHE A 19 -12.43 14.35 10.04
N GLY A 20 -12.51 15.65 10.34
CA GLY A 20 -12.63 16.19 11.71
C GLY A 20 -13.98 16.76 12.10
N HIS A 21 -14.83 17.11 11.14
CA HIS A 21 -16.20 17.55 11.41
C HIS A 21 -17.17 16.38 11.30
N ARG A 22 -18.02 16.22 12.33
CA ARG A 22 -19.32 15.53 12.20
C ARG A 22 -19.89 15.88 10.83
N ALA A 23 -20.00 14.88 9.96
CA ALA A 23 -20.63 15.05 8.66
C ALA A 23 -21.94 15.80 8.89
N THR A 24 -22.01 17.03 8.37
CA THR A 24 -23.26 17.79 8.42
C THR A 24 -24.29 16.99 7.64
N PRO A 25 -25.47 16.69 8.22
CA PRO A 25 -26.51 16.00 7.48
C PRO A 25 -26.87 16.87 6.27
N GLY A 26 -26.63 16.39 5.04
CA GLY A 26 -27.00 17.10 3.80
C GLY A 26 -25.87 17.45 2.84
N LEU A 27 -24.64 16.94 2.99
CA LEU A 27 -23.63 17.11 1.95
C LEU A 27 -24.10 16.47 0.62
N PRO A 28 -24.09 17.22 -0.51
CA PRO A 28 -24.59 16.72 -1.78
C PRO A 28 -23.75 15.54 -2.27
N ILE A 29 -24.38 14.54 -2.87
CA ILE A 29 -23.76 13.30 -3.41
C ILE A 29 -22.52 13.59 -4.29
N ALA A 30 -22.51 14.73 -4.98
CA ALA A 30 -21.38 15.21 -5.77
C ALA A 30 -20.10 15.41 -4.94
N SER A 31 -20.19 15.90 -3.71
CA SER A 31 -19.07 16.11 -2.79
C SER A 31 -18.46 14.78 -2.32
N LEU A 32 -19.30 13.80 -1.99
CA LEU A 32 -18.88 12.43 -1.68
C LEU A 32 -18.18 11.76 -2.88
N SER A 33 -18.60 12.07 -4.10
CA SER A 33 -17.93 11.59 -5.31
C SER A 33 -16.55 12.24 -5.51
N ALA A 34 -16.38 13.50 -5.13
CA ALA A 34 -15.13 14.23 -5.27
C ALA A 34 -14.08 13.77 -4.25
N ALA A 35 -14.48 13.56 -2.99
CA ALA A 35 -13.63 13.02 -1.93
C ALA A 35 -13.09 11.62 -2.30
N LYS A 36 -13.98 10.70 -2.72
CA LYS A 36 -13.62 9.35 -3.23
C LYS A 36 -12.55 9.40 -4.33
N ARG A 37 -12.66 10.35 -5.26
CA ARG A 37 -11.67 10.56 -6.33
C ARG A 37 -10.36 11.15 -5.80
N ALA A 38 -10.43 12.08 -4.84
CA ALA A 38 -9.26 12.70 -4.26
C ALA A 38 -8.36 11.69 -3.52
N MET A 39 -8.91 10.87 -2.62
CA MET A 39 -8.11 9.91 -1.85
C MET A 39 -7.48 8.83 -2.75
N THR A 40 -8.24 8.32 -3.72
CA THR A 40 -7.72 7.38 -4.72
C THR A 40 -6.58 8.01 -5.53
N SER A 41 -6.76 9.25 -6.02
CA SER A 41 -5.74 9.96 -6.79
C SER A 41 -4.50 10.25 -5.97
N PHE A 42 -4.66 10.53 -4.67
CA PHE A 42 -3.55 10.69 -3.73
C PHE A 42 -2.68 9.43 -3.65
N TYR A 43 -3.25 8.26 -3.40
CA TYR A 43 -2.45 7.02 -3.28
C TYR A 43 -1.80 6.61 -4.61
N LEU A 44 -2.49 6.78 -5.74
CA LEU A 44 -1.90 6.51 -7.07
C LEU A 44 -0.76 7.49 -7.39
N GLY A 45 -0.95 8.78 -7.10
CA GLY A 45 0.09 9.81 -7.26
C GLY A 45 1.28 9.56 -6.35
N LEU A 46 1.05 9.23 -5.08
CA LEU A 46 2.09 8.89 -4.11
C LEU A 46 2.90 7.67 -4.57
N ALA A 47 2.24 6.62 -5.03
CA ALA A 47 2.91 5.43 -5.58
C ALA A 47 3.79 5.76 -6.79
N LEU A 48 3.31 6.63 -7.69
CA LEU A 48 4.08 7.10 -8.84
C LEU A 48 5.30 7.93 -8.40
N ILE A 49 5.11 8.89 -7.49
CA ILE A 49 6.18 9.73 -6.96
C ILE A 49 7.27 8.88 -6.31
N ILE A 50 6.90 7.94 -5.43
CA ILE A 50 7.86 7.05 -4.78
C ILE A 50 8.58 6.18 -5.81
N ALA A 51 7.86 5.59 -6.77
CA ALA A 51 8.44 4.76 -7.83
C ALA A 51 9.51 5.49 -8.65
N LEU A 52 9.27 6.77 -8.98
CA LEU A 52 10.18 7.59 -9.78
C LEU A 52 11.35 8.17 -8.98
N THR A 53 11.14 8.50 -7.70
CA THR A 53 12.14 9.23 -6.91
C THR A 53 13.13 8.29 -6.21
N ILE A 54 12.68 7.15 -5.69
CA ILE A 54 13.54 6.28 -4.85
C ILE A 54 14.68 5.61 -5.63
N ASN A 55 14.60 5.57 -6.97
CA ASN A 55 15.63 5.06 -7.87
C ASN A 55 16.27 6.16 -8.74
N ALA A 56 16.02 7.44 -8.44
CA ALA A 56 16.51 8.55 -9.24
C ALA A 56 18.05 8.60 -9.32
N ARG A 57 18.57 9.20 -10.39
CA ARG A 57 20.02 9.39 -10.60
C ARG A 57 20.66 10.19 -9.46
N TYR A 58 20.03 11.28 -9.04
CA TYR A 58 20.58 12.19 -8.04
C TYR A 58 20.30 11.70 -6.62
N ALA A 59 21.33 11.69 -5.77
CA ALA A 59 21.23 11.24 -4.39
C ALA A 59 20.15 11.98 -3.58
N VAL A 60 20.05 13.30 -3.74
CA VAL A 60 19.02 14.11 -3.06
C VAL A 60 17.61 13.66 -3.41
N VAL A 61 17.34 13.32 -4.68
CA VAL A 61 16.02 12.87 -5.13
C VAL A 61 15.70 11.48 -4.55
N ARG A 62 16.69 10.57 -4.48
CA ARG A 62 16.50 9.27 -3.81
C ARG A 62 16.24 9.40 -2.32
N ALA A 63 16.95 10.32 -1.66
CA ALA A 63 16.75 10.61 -0.24
C ALA A 63 15.35 11.16 0.02
N LEU A 64 14.88 12.10 -0.80
CA LEU A 64 13.51 12.63 -0.72
C LEU A 64 12.47 11.55 -0.99
N GLY A 65 12.69 10.66 -1.97
CA GLY A 65 11.79 9.53 -2.20
C GLY A 65 11.73 8.55 -1.02
N SER A 66 12.88 8.28 -0.39
CA SER A 66 12.96 7.42 0.81
C SER A 66 12.24 8.08 2.00
N LEU A 67 12.40 9.39 2.18
CA LEU A 67 11.70 10.17 3.20
C LEU A 67 10.19 10.18 2.96
N ALA A 68 9.74 10.44 1.72
CA ALA A 68 8.33 10.45 1.37
C ALA A 68 7.66 9.08 1.65
N ALA A 69 8.32 7.99 1.27
CA ALA A 69 7.85 6.64 1.56
C ALA A 69 7.80 6.35 3.07
N ALA A 70 8.85 6.72 3.81
CA ALA A 70 8.88 6.55 5.26
C ALA A 70 7.79 7.36 5.97
N THR A 71 7.56 8.60 5.55
CA THR A 71 6.50 9.46 6.08
C THR A 71 5.12 8.88 5.82
N ALA A 72 4.86 8.40 4.60
CA ALA A 72 3.59 7.75 4.27
C ALA A 72 3.34 6.50 5.13
N MET A 73 4.36 5.65 5.28
CA MET A 73 4.31 4.48 6.16
C MET A 73 4.13 4.87 7.62
N GLY A 74 4.79 5.93 8.08
CA GLY A 74 4.63 6.48 9.42
C GLY A 74 3.21 6.96 9.70
N PHE A 75 2.57 7.65 8.74
CA PHE A 75 1.18 8.06 8.87
C PHE A 75 0.21 6.87 8.90
N LEU A 76 0.44 5.82 8.10
CA LEU A 76 -0.37 4.59 8.14
C LEU A 76 -0.21 3.85 9.48
N ALA A 77 1.01 3.72 9.99
CA ALA A 77 1.21 3.12 11.31
C ALA A 77 0.59 3.97 12.42
N TRP A 78 0.70 5.31 12.31
CA TRP A 78 0.13 6.24 13.26
C TRP A 78 -1.40 6.23 13.28
N SER A 79 -2.07 6.06 12.14
CA SER A 79 -3.53 5.98 12.10
C SER A 79 -4.06 4.77 12.89
N VAL A 80 -3.34 3.65 12.86
CA VAL A 80 -3.65 2.48 13.70
C VAL A 80 -3.43 2.79 15.19
N VAL A 81 -2.37 3.51 15.55
CA VAL A 81 -2.16 3.95 16.94
C VAL A 81 -3.32 4.84 17.40
N LEU A 82 -3.76 5.77 16.56
CA LEU A 82 -4.92 6.61 16.87
C LEU A 82 -6.19 5.79 17.09
N ALA A 83 -6.43 4.77 16.25
CA ALA A 83 -7.60 3.88 16.36
C ALA A 83 -7.65 3.07 17.68
N ASN A 84 -6.50 2.84 18.33
CA ASN A 84 -6.43 2.28 19.67
C ASN A 84 -6.89 3.28 20.76
N THR A 85 -6.74 4.58 20.51
CA THR A 85 -6.94 5.64 21.52
C THR A 85 -8.22 6.44 21.35
N ASP A 86 -8.83 6.45 20.17
CA ASP A 86 -10.04 7.22 19.84
C ASP A 86 -11.35 6.41 19.97
N GLY A 87 -11.24 5.18 20.47
CA GLY A 87 -12.34 4.26 20.66
C GLY A 87 -12.77 3.50 19.41
N THR A 88 -12.10 3.65 18.27
CA THR A 88 -12.40 2.89 17.03
C THR A 88 -12.32 1.39 17.28
N PHE A 89 -11.22 0.90 17.86
CA PHE A 89 -11.09 -0.53 18.17
C PHE A 89 -11.99 -0.99 19.33
N ALA A 90 -12.37 -0.08 20.22
CA ALA A 90 -13.27 -0.40 21.33
C ALA A 90 -14.71 -0.70 20.87
N ARG A 91 -15.10 -0.27 19.66
CA ARG A 91 -16.41 -0.53 19.06
C ARG A 91 -16.48 -1.87 18.31
N VAL A 92 -15.33 -2.53 18.10
CA VAL A 92 -15.25 -3.81 17.40
C VAL A 92 -15.75 -4.94 18.32
N PRO A 93 -16.57 -5.89 17.83
CA PRO A 93 -17.06 -7.00 18.65
C PRO A 93 -15.95 -7.82 19.32
N ALA A 94 -16.20 -8.24 20.57
CA ALA A 94 -15.29 -9.10 21.29
C ALA A 94 -15.08 -10.44 20.54
N GLY A 95 -13.82 -10.82 20.31
CA GLY A 95 -13.43 -12.02 19.57
C GLY A 95 -13.00 -11.75 18.12
N ASP A 96 -13.21 -10.55 17.59
CA ASP A 96 -12.64 -10.14 16.30
C ASP A 96 -11.14 -9.81 16.48
N ASN A 97 -10.30 -10.46 15.68
CA ASN A 97 -8.85 -10.27 15.72
C ASN A 97 -8.34 -9.15 14.80
N THR A 98 -9.21 -8.46 14.07
CA THR A 98 -8.84 -7.39 13.14
C THR A 98 -8.04 -6.26 13.82
N PRO A 99 -8.40 -5.79 15.04
CA PRO A 99 -7.58 -4.83 15.79
C PRO A 99 -6.16 -5.35 16.09
N LEU A 100 -6.02 -6.64 16.42
CA LEU A 100 -4.70 -7.26 16.65
C LEU A 100 -3.88 -7.30 15.35
N LEU A 101 -4.51 -7.72 14.24
CA LEU A 101 -3.85 -7.78 12.94
C LEU A 101 -3.38 -6.39 12.47
N LEU A 102 -4.21 -5.36 12.64
CA LEU A 102 -3.86 -3.97 12.35
C LEU A 102 -2.67 -3.49 13.18
N ASN A 103 -2.61 -3.81 14.48
CA ASN A 103 -1.48 -3.43 15.33
C ASN A 103 -0.18 -4.15 14.93
N ILE A 104 -0.25 -5.43 14.56
CA ILE A 104 0.91 -6.18 14.04
C ILE A 104 1.37 -5.58 12.70
N GLU A 105 0.43 -5.28 11.80
CA GLU A 105 0.69 -4.62 10.52
C GLU A 105 1.38 -3.26 10.74
N ALA A 106 0.84 -2.42 11.62
CA ALA A 106 1.40 -1.11 11.94
C ALA A 106 2.83 -1.20 12.49
N ALA A 107 3.14 -2.20 13.31
CA ALA A 107 4.49 -2.43 13.79
C ALA A 107 5.46 -2.82 12.65
N LEU A 108 5.03 -3.68 11.72
CA LEU A 108 5.84 -4.08 10.56
C LEU A 108 6.04 -2.90 9.59
N ILE A 109 5.00 -2.11 9.34
CA ILE A 109 5.07 -0.88 8.55
C ILE A 109 6.01 0.12 9.24
N GLY A 110 5.89 0.32 10.55
CA GLY A 110 6.79 1.18 11.32
C GLY A 110 8.26 0.76 11.20
N LEU A 111 8.55 -0.54 11.28
CA LEU A 111 9.90 -1.06 11.06
C LEU A 111 10.41 -0.78 9.63
N GLY A 112 9.57 -0.96 8.61
CA GLY A 112 9.89 -0.60 7.24
C GLY A 112 10.18 0.90 7.06
N ALA A 113 9.39 1.77 7.71
CA ALA A 113 9.61 3.22 7.70
C ALA A 113 10.97 3.59 8.31
N ILE A 114 11.30 3.00 9.47
CA ILE A 114 12.61 3.19 10.13
C ILE A 114 13.75 2.73 9.20
N MET A 115 13.60 1.57 8.54
CA MET A 115 14.61 1.09 7.59
C MET A 115 14.83 2.06 6.43
N LEU A 116 13.77 2.66 5.89
CA LEU A 116 13.87 3.67 4.83
C LEU A 116 14.58 4.94 5.32
N LEU A 117 14.25 5.43 6.52
CA LEU A 117 14.93 6.59 7.13
C LEU A 117 16.42 6.32 7.33
N LEU A 118 16.77 5.15 7.88
CA LEU A 118 18.17 4.74 8.08
C LEU A 118 18.92 4.55 6.76
N SER A 119 18.23 4.41 5.63
CA SER A 119 18.86 4.32 4.32
C SER A 119 19.31 5.69 3.77
N ILE A 120 18.76 6.80 4.26
CA ILE A 120 18.98 8.15 3.71
C ILE A 120 20.47 8.53 3.65
N PRO A 121 21.28 8.41 4.72
CA PRO A 121 22.70 8.76 4.65
C PRO A 121 23.47 7.92 3.62
N ARG A 122 23.04 6.67 3.39
CA ARG A 122 23.65 5.78 2.41
C ARG A 122 23.38 6.25 0.98
N GLN A 123 22.28 6.95 0.71
CA GLN A 123 21.97 7.45 -0.63
C GLN A 123 23.00 8.46 -1.14
N PHE A 124 23.58 9.26 -0.24
CA PHE A 124 24.61 10.27 -0.54
C PHE A 124 26.01 9.69 -0.69
N ARG A 125 26.25 8.46 -0.19
CA ARG A 125 27.53 7.76 -0.34
C ARG A 125 27.64 6.96 -1.64
N ARG A 126 26.52 6.74 -2.32
CA ARG A 126 26.49 6.03 -3.61
C ARG A 126 26.94 6.99 -4.70
N THR A 127 27.88 6.55 -5.53
CA THR A 127 28.22 7.26 -6.76
C THR A 127 26.98 7.39 -7.64
N ASP A 128 26.92 8.47 -8.41
CA ASP A 128 25.87 8.68 -9.41
C ASP A 128 26.01 7.62 -10.52
N ALA A 129 25.43 6.45 -10.30
CA ALA A 129 25.35 5.39 -11.29
C ALA A 129 24.04 5.52 -12.06
N THR A 130 24.13 5.61 -13.39
CA THR A 130 22.97 5.50 -14.26
C THR A 130 22.44 4.07 -14.19
N LEU A 131 21.27 3.88 -13.57
CA LEU A 131 20.60 2.58 -13.61
C LEU A 131 20.15 2.29 -15.05
N PRO A 132 20.38 1.07 -15.57
CA PRO A 132 19.88 0.72 -16.88
C PRO A 132 18.36 0.80 -16.89
N TRP A 133 17.77 1.22 -18.01
CA TRP A 133 16.31 1.33 -18.14
C TRP A 133 15.62 -0.04 -17.97
N ARG A 134 16.25 -1.09 -18.51
CA ARG A 134 15.79 -2.50 -18.46
C ARG A 134 16.75 -3.34 -17.63
N ASN A 135 16.32 -4.52 -17.20
CA ASN A 135 17.19 -5.46 -16.48
C ASN A 135 18.39 -5.89 -17.32
N THR A 136 19.48 -6.18 -16.63
CA THR A 136 20.65 -6.91 -17.15
C THR A 136 20.77 -8.24 -16.39
N LEU A 137 21.72 -9.09 -16.78
CA LEU A 137 22.03 -10.32 -16.06
C LEU A 137 22.54 -10.08 -14.62
N THR A 138 22.96 -8.86 -14.31
CA THR A 138 23.60 -8.52 -13.03
C THR A 138 22.81 -7.50 -12.20
N ALA A 139 21.84 -6.79 -12.80
CA ALA A 139 21.08 -5.76 -12.10
C ALA A 139 19.64 -5.60 -12.61
N TYR A 140 18.71 -5.36 -11.68
CA TYR A 140 17.37 -4.87 -12.00
C TYR A 140 17.43 -3.43 -12.50
N GLY A 141 16.75 -3.17 -13.62
CA GLY A 141 16.64 -1.85 -14.23
C GLY A 141 15.59 -0.95 -13.58
N GLN A 142 15.47 0.27 -14.10
CA GLN A 142 14.56 1.30 -13.58
C GLN A 142 13.09 0.86 -13.63
N ILE A 143 12.64 0.23 -14.72
CA ILE A 143 11.24 -0.21 -14.88
C ILE A 143 10.84 -1.20 -13.77
N THR A 144 11.64 -2.24 -13.55
CA THR A 144 11.36 -3.32 -12.58
C THR A 144 11.32 -2.81 -11.15
N ARG A 145 12.25 -1.92 -10.82
CA ARG A 145 12.29 -1.25 -9.52
C ARG A 145 11.10 -0.30 -9.36
N GLY A 146 10.78 0.49 -10.37
CA GLY A 146 9.61 1.38 -10.38
C GLY A 146 8.31 0.61 -10.16
N LEU A 147 8.10 -0.47 -10.91
CA LEU A 147 6.96 -1.38 -10.70
C LEU A 147 6.96 -1.97 -9.29
N HIS A 148 8.11 -2.26 -8.70
CA HIS A 148 8.20 -2.81 -7.34
C HIS A 148 7.76 -1.80 -6.30
N TRP A 149 8.32 -0.59 -6.34
CA TRP A 149 8.00 0.46 -5.38
C TRP A 149 6.58 1.00 -5.54
N GLY A 150 6.08 1.10 -6.78
CA GLY A 150 4.69 1.44 -7.05
C GLY A 150 3.73 0.39 -6.46
N SER A 151 3.96 -0.90 -6.75
CA SER A 151 3.15 -1.98 -6.16
C SER A 151 3.28 -2.04 -4.64
N ALA A 152 4.48 -1.93 -4.08
CA ALA A 152 4.69 -1.97 -2.63
C ALA A 152 3.93 -0.85 -1.91
N THR A 153 3.97 0.37 -2.46
CA THR A 153 3.23 1.52 -1.92
C THR A 153 1.73 1.24 -1.90
N LEU A 154 1.18 0.78 -3.03
CA LEU A 154 -0.27 0.53 -3.13
C LEU A 154 -0.70 -0.66 -2.28
N VAL A 155 0.08 -1.75 -2.22
CA VAL A 155 -0.23 -2.93 -1.39
C VAL A 155 -0.28 -2.55 0.08
N ILE A 156 0.71 -1.80 0.58
CA ILE A 156 0.74 -1.35 1.98
C ILE A 156 -0.49 -0.48 2.27
N ALA A 157 -0.80 0.49 1.40
CA ALA A 157 -2.00 1.33 1.59
C ALA A 157 -3.30 0.51 1.53
N ALA A 158 -3.43 -0.40 0.55
CA ALA A 158 -4.62 -1.21 0.35
C ALA A 158 -4.89 -2.15 1.50
N PHE A 159 -3.84 -2.75 2.05
CA PHE A 159 -3.95 -3.66 3.19
C PHE A 159 -4.50 -2.90 4.40
N THR A 160 -3.86 -1.79 4.79
CA THR A 160 -4.31 -0.99 5.93
C THR A 160 -5.75 -0.49 5.73
N ILE A 161 -6.08 0.07 4.56
CA ILE A 161 -7.44 0.59 4.28
C ILE A 161 -8.48 -0.54 4.31
N GLY A 162 -8.19 -1.71 3.74
CA GLY A 162 -9.12 -2.84 3.71
C GLY A 162 -9.46 -3.37 5.11
N GLN A 163 -8.49 -3.39 6.01
CA GLN A 163 -8.70 -3.74 7.41
C GLN A 163 -9.55 -2.68 8.14
N PHE A 164 -9.32 -1.38 7.88
CA PHE A 164 -10.17 -0.31 8.40
C PHE A 164 -11.63 -0.44 7.92
N VAL A 165 -11.86 -0.75 6.64
CA VAL A 165 -13.21 -1.00 6.10
C VAL A 165 -13.92 -2.14 6.86
N SER A 166 -13.18 -3.13 7.35
CA SER A 166 -13.72 -4.29 8.04
C SER A 166 -14.16 -3.99 9.48
N ILE A 167 -13.59 -2.97 10.12
CA ILE A 167 -13.90 -2.59 11.51
C ILE A 167 -14.81 -1.36 11.64
N LEU A 168 -14.86 -0.51 10.60
CA LEU A 168 -15.76 0.64 10.58
C LEU A 168 -17.21 0.16 10.47
N ALA A 169 -18.11 0.82 11.20
CA ALA A 169 -19.53 0.52 11.14
C ALA A 169 -20.07 0.75 9.71
N ASP A 170 -21.06 -0.06 9.30
CA ASP A 170 -21.61 0.01 7.93
C ASP A 170 -22.20 1.39 7.59
N ASP A 171 -22.71 2.11 8.59
CA ASP A 171 -23.28 3.45 8.48
C ASP A 171 -22.26 4.59 8.69
N ALA A 172 -21.00 4.28 8.99
CA ALA A 172 -19.94 5.27 9.14
C ALA A 172 -19.69 6.00 7.81
N PRO A 173 -19.81 7.34 7.75
CA PRO A 173 -19.67 8.11 6.51
C PRO A 173 -18.34 7.87 5.77
N GLU A 174 -17.25 7.77 6.52
CA GLU A 174 -15.89 7.56 6.02
C GLU A 174 -15.67 6.16 5.42
N ARG A 175 -16.47 5.16 5.83
CA ARG A 175 -16.31 3.78 5.37
C ARG A 175 -16.56 3.65 3.87
N ALA A 176 -17.56 4.38 3.35
CA ALA A 176 -17.89 4.36 1.93
C ALA A 176 -16.75 4.93 1.07
N GLU A 177 -15.99 5.88 1.60
CA GLU A 177 -14.81 6.44 0.93
C GLU A 177 -13.64 5.45 0.97
N PHE A 178 -13.37 4.88 2.14
CA PHE A 178 -12.32 3.87 2.31
C PHE A 178 -12.55 2.65 1.43
N LEU A 179 -13.78 2.14 1.36
CA LEU A 179 -14.15 1.03 0.49
C LEU A 179 -13.95 1.37 -0.98
N ALA A 180 -14.42 2.54 -1.43
CA ALA A 180 -14.26 2.96 -2.82
C ALA A 180 -12.78 3.08 -3.21
N THR A 181 -11.95 3.68 -2.35
CA THR A 181 -10.51 3.76 -2.58
C THR A 181 -9.84 2.41 -2.53
N HIS A 182 -10.17 1.54 -1.56
CA HIS A 182 -9.64 0.18 -1.46
C HIS A 182 -9.88 -0.62 -2.74
N MET A 183 -11.11 -0.56 -3.27
CA MET A 183 -11.46 -1.23 -4.53
C MET A 183 -10.65 -0.68 -5.71
N ALA A 184 -10.54 0.65 -5.83
CA ALA A 184 -9.79 1.28 -6.92
C ALA A 184 -8.28 0.95 -6.86
N ILE A 185 -7.64 1.09 -5.70
CA ILE A 185 -6.21 0.73 -5.56
C ILE A 185 -5.98 -0.77 -5.68
N GLY A 186 -6.94 -1.61 -5.25
CA GLY A 186 -6.93 -3.06 -5.47
C GLY A 186 -6.92 -3.40 -6.96
N GLY A 187 -7.76 -2.73 -7.76
CA GLY A 187 -7.73 -2.83 -9.22
C GLY A 187 -6.38 -2.38 -9.82
N ALA A 188 -5.79 -1.31 -9.31
CA ALA A 188 -4.46 -0.85 -9.76
C ALA A 188 -3.37 -1.90 -9.44
N ILE A 189 -3.40 -2.50 -8.25
CA ILE A 189 -2.50 -3.59 -7.86
C ILE A 189 -2.66 -4.79 -8.78
N PHE A 190 -3.90 -5.14 -9.14
CA PHE A 190 -4.18 -6.24 -10.08
C PHE A 190 -3.47 -6.01 -11.42
N LEU A 191 -3.65 -4.84 -12.04
CA LEU A 191 -2.99 -4.49 -13.31
C LEU A 191 -1.47 -4.44 -13.18
N LEU A 192 -0.95 -3.83 -12.10
CA LEU A 192 0.48 -3.78 -11.83
C LEU A 192 1.09 -5.17 -11.63
N THR A 193 0.34 -6.11 -11.04
CA THR A 193 0.79 -7.49 -10.86
C THR A 193 1.02 -8.17 -12.20
N PHE A 194 0.10 -8.02 -13.17
CA PHE A 194 0.33 -8.52 -14.53
C PHE A 194 1.48 -7.81 -15.23
N ALA A 195 1.60 -6.49 -15.09
CA ALA A 195 2.73 -5.74 -15.65
C ALA A 195 4.07 -6.24 -15.09
N ARG A 196 4.13 -6.58 -13.79
CA ARG A 196 5.31 -7.16 -13.13
C ARG A 196 5.62 -8.57 -13.61
N MET A 197 4.61 -9.41 -13.77
CA MET A 197 4.77 -10.76 -14.31
C MET A 197 5.27 -10.72 -15.75
N PHE A 198 4.69 -9.84 -16.58
CA PHE A 198 5.13 -9.62 -17.95
C PHE A 198 6.58 -9.14 -18.00
N GLU A 199 6.95 -8.13 -17.20
CA GLU A 199 8.33 -7.64 -17.12
C GLU A 199 9.28 -8.80 -16.78
N ARG A 200 8.97 -9.59 -15.75
CA ARG A 200 9.82 -10.69 -15.31
C ARG A 200 9.93 -11.81 -16.36
N LEU A 201 8.90 -12.02 -17.17
CA LEU A 201 8.86 -13.05 -18.21
C LEU A 201 9.73 -12.67 -19.42
N VAL A 202 9.71 -11.39 -19.83
CA VAL A 202 10.35 -10.92 -21.07
C VAL A 202 11.73 -10.29 -20.87
N ARG A 203 12.24 -10.27 -19.63
CA ARG A 203 13.50 -9.63 -19.28
C ARG A 203 14.43 -10.60 -18.56
N PRO A 204 15.76 -10.48 -18.75
CA PRO A 204 16.71 -11.22 -17.93
C PRO A 204 16.51 -10.84 -16.46
N SER A 205 16.68 -11.81 -15.56
CA SER A 205 16.63 -11.58 -14.12
C SER A 205 18.01 -11.93 -13.54
N PRO A 206 18.56 -11.10 -12.63
CA PRO A 206 19.74 -11.48 -11.86
C PRO A 206 19.55 -12.81 -11.13
N PRO A 207 20.63 -13.53 -10.80
CA PRO A 207 20.56 -14.78 -10.04
C PRO A 207 19.77 -14.60 -8.74
N THR A 208 18.79 -15.46 -8.50
CA THR A 208 17.97 -15.46 -7.29
C THR A 208 18.08 -16.80 -6.59
N SER A 209 18.04 -16.80 -5.24
CA SER A 209 18.00 -18.04 -4.47
C SER A 209 16.63 -18.73 -4.61
N LEU A 210 16.59 -20.05 -4.44
CA LEU A 210 15.32 -20.81 -4.49
C LEU A 210 14.24 -20.25 -3.54
N PRO A 211 14.52 -19.90 -2.27
CA PRO A 211 13.52 -19.30 -1.40
C PRO A 211 12.98 -17.96 -1.91
N ALA A 212 13.85 -17.13 -2.50
CA ALA A 212 13.42 -15.85 -3.09
C ALA A 212 12.56 -16.07 -4.34
N HIS A 213 12.85 -17.10 -5.13
CA HIS A 213 12.04 -17.47 -6.29
C HIS A 213 10.64 -17.92 -5.86
N GLY A 214 10.55 -18.85 -4.89
CA GLY A 214 9.27 -19.32 -4.35
C GLY A 214 8.46 -18.20 -3.72
N GLY A 215 9.11 -17.32 -2.95
CA GLY A 215 8.46 -16.15 -2.34
C GLY A 215 7.86 -15.19 -3.37
N HIS A 216 8.54 -14.92 -4.49
CA HIS A 216 7.98 -14.08 -5.55
C HIS A 216 6.78 -14.74 -6.25
N PHE A 217 6.87 -16.04 -6.54
CA PHE A 217 5.75 -16.76 -7.15
C PHE A 217 4.52 -16.75 -6.23
N LEU A 218 4.71 -17.06 -4.96
CA LEU A 218 3.66 -17.01 -3.95
C LEU A 218 3.06 -15.60 -3.83
N LEU A 219 3.88 -14.55 -3.82
CA LEU A 219 3.39 -13.18 -3.77
C LEU A 219 2.49 -12.85 -4.98
N TYR A 220 2.87 -13.25 -6.19
CA TYR A 220 2.04 -13.02 -7.37
C TYR A 220 0.70 -13.77 -7.29
N ALA A 221 0.74 -15.04 -6.89
CA ALA A 221 -0.47 -15.82 -6.70
C ALA A 221 -1.41 -15.19 -5.65
N LEU A 222 -0.87 -14.72 -4.52
CA LEU A 222 -1.64 -14.07 -3.47
C LEU A 222 -2.24 -12.74 -3.90
N LEU A 223 -1.49 -11.88 -4.60
CA LEU A 223 -2.00 -10.60 -5.08
C LEU A 223 -3.13 -10.78 -6.12
N ILE A 224 -3.00 -11.77 -7.01
CA ILE A 224 -4.06 -12.14 -7.95
C ILE A 224 -5.27 -12.68 -7.19
N ALA A 225 -5.08 -13.65 -6.29
CA ALA A 225 -6.17 -14.24 -5.52
C ALA A 225 -6.91 -13.20 -4.67
N THR A 226 -6.19 -12.29 -4.02
CA THR A 226 -6.77 -11.20 -3.22
C THR A 226 -7.59 -10.26 -4.09
N SER A 227 -7.10 -9.90 -5.28
CA SER A 227 -7.82 -9.03 -6.21
C SER A 227 -9.07 -9.71 -6.77
N VAL A 228 -8.97 -10.98 -7.16
CA VAL A 228 -10.08 -11.78 -7.70
C VAL A 228 -11.17 -11.99 -6.64
N THR A 229 -10.79 -12.35 -5.41
CA THR A 229 -11.76 -12.46 -4.31
C THR A 229 -12.41 -11.12 -3.98
N GLY A 230 -11.67 -10.00 -4.05
CA GLY A 230 -12.25 -8.66 -3.90
C GLY A 230 -13.25 -8.30 -5.00
N LEU A 231 -12.95 -8.62 -6.27
CA LEU A 231 -13.89 -8.43 -7.38
C LEU A 231 -15.14 -9.30 -7.27
N ALA A 232 -15.05 -10.49 -6.66
CA ALA A 232 -16.20 -11.36 -6.38
C ALA A 232 -17.07 -10.86 -5.23
N LEU A 233 -16.54 -10.00 -4.36
CA LEU A 233 -17.31 -9.29 -3.32
C LEU A 233 -17.91 -7.97 -3.82
N ALA A 234 -17.41 -7.44 -4.95
CA ALA A 234 -17.93 -6.21 -5.52
C ALA A 234 -19.35 -6.41 -6.07
N THR A 235 -20.28 -5.55 -5.66
CA THR A 235 -21.68 -5.56 -6.13
C THR A 235 -21.90 -4.73 -7.39
N ALA A 236 -20.87 -3.99 -7.83
CA ALA A 236 -20.89 -3.16 -9.02
C ALA A 236 -19.49 -3.15 -9.68
N PRO A 237 -19.39 -2.75 -10.96
CA PRO A 237 -18.10 -2.58 -11.63
C PRO A 237 -17.16 -1.66 -10.84
N VAL A 238 -15.87 -2.02 -10.78
CA VAL A 238 -14.86 -1.29 -10.03
C VAL A 238 -14.23 -0.22 -10.93
N PRO A 239 -14.40 1.08 -10.63
CA PRO A 239 -13.79 2.14 -11.43
C PRO A 239 -12.27 2.21 -11.18
N LEU A 240 -11.50 2.31 -12.27
CA LEU A 240 -10.05 2.45 -12.22
C LEU A 240 -9.54 3.28 -13.41
N LEU A 241 -9.06 4.50 -13.16
CA LEU A 241 -8.42 5.35 -14.19
C LEU A 241 -9.24 5.52 -15.48
N GLY A 242 -10.56 5.67 -15.36
CA GLY A 242 -11.47 5.79 -16.51
C GLY A 242 -11.90 4.45 -17.12
N LEU A 243 -11.33 3.34 -16.67
CA LEU A 243 -11.80 1.99 -16.96
C LEU A 243 -12.82 1.55 -15.90
N SER A 244 -13.66 0.58 -16.25
CA SER A 244 -14.54 -0.12 -15.32
C SER A 244 -14.22 -1.61 -15.37
N LEU A 245 -13.64 -2.15 -14.30
CA LEU A 245 -13.38 -3.58 -14.18
C LEU A 245 -14.70 -4.30 -13.86
N PRO A 246 -15.01 -5.43 -14.53
CA PRO A 246 -16.22 -6.18 -14.24
C PRO A 246 -16.15 -6.78 -12.84
N ASN A 247 -17.28 -6.80 -12.12
CA ASN A 247 -17.42 -7.64 -10.94
C ASN A 247 -17.54 -9.12 -11.35
N LEU A 248 -17.17 -10.01 -10.43
CA LEU A 248 -17.22 -11.45 -10.66
C LEU A 248 -18.49 -12.07 -10.04
N PRO A 249 -18.91 -13.26 -10.48
CA PRO A 249 -20.00 -13.97 -9.84
C PRO A 249 -19.73 -14.18 -8.34
N ALA A 250 -20.78 -14.02 -7.53
CA ALA A 250 -20.69 -14.23 -6.10
C ALA A 250 -20.19 -15.65 -5.78
N ASN A 251 -19.27 -15.75 -4.83
CA ASN A 251 -18.71 -17.03 -4.37
C ASN A 251 -18.62 -17.03 -2.85
N PRO A 252 -19.17 -18.05 -2.15
CA PRO A 252 -19.17 -18.09 -0.68
C PRO A 252 -17.77 -18.17 -0.07
N LEU A 253 -16.76 -18.60 -0.83
CA LEU A 253 -15.37 -18.61 -0.38
C LEU A 253 -14.70 -17.24 -0.49
N ALA A 254 -15.24 -16.31 -1.28
CA ALA A 254 -14.59 -15.02 -1.53
C ALA A 254 -14.44 -14.20 -0.25
N GLU A 255 -15.48 -14.15 0.60
CA GLU A 255 -15.47 -13.37 1.83
C GLU A 255 -14.43 -13.86 2.86
N PRO A 256 -14.42 -15.14 3.30
CA PRO A 256 -13.43 -15.60 4.26
C PRO A 256 -12.00 -15.56 3.70
N LEU A 257 -11.83 -15.79 2.39
CA LEU A 257 -10.51 -15.67 1.74
C LEU A 257 -10.01 -14.23 1.73
N HIS A 258 -10.85 -13.28 1.33
CA HIS A 258 -10.46 -11.88 1.16
C HIS A 258 -10.28 -11.14 2.49
N ARG A 259 -11.11 -11.44 3.49
CA ARG A 259 -11.09 -10.72 4.78
C ARG A 259 -10.11 -11.29 5.79
N LEU A 260 -9.75 -12.58 5.69
CA LEU A 260 -8.94 -13.23 6.72
C LEU A 260 -7.76 -14.02 6.15
N VAL A 261 -8.03 -15.04 5.33
CA VAL A 261 -7.00 -16.03 4.96
C VAL A 261 -5.89 -15.41 4.12
N LEU A 262 -6.22 -14.70 3.04
CA LEU A 262 -5.24 -14.10 2.14
C LEU A 262 -4.48 -12.94 2.80
N PRO A 263 -5.14 -12.00 3.52
CA PRO A 263 -4.44 -10.97 4.29
C PRO A 263 -3.47 -11.54 5.32
N LEU A 264 -3.84 -12.60 6.05
CA LEU A 264 -2.94 -13.23 7.02
C LEU A 264 -1.69 -13.79 6.36
N ILE A 265 -1.84 -14.50 5.23
CA ILE A 265 -0.69 -15.04 4.49
C ILE A 265 0.16 -13.89 3.92
N LEU A 266 -0.46 -12.83 3.41
CA LEU A 266 0.25 -11.63 2.94
C LEU A 266 1.04 -10.96 4.07
N LEU A 267 0.49 -10.87 5.28
CA LEU A 267 1.16 -10.31 6.46
C LEU A 267 2.40 -11.12 6.83
N LEU A 268 2.26 -12.46 6.88
CA LEU A 268 3.38 -13.36 7.15
C LEU A 268 4.47 -13.26 6.08
N LEU A 269 4.07 -13.18 4.80
CA LEU A 269 4.99 -13.02 3.68
C LEU A 269 5.68 -11.65 3.71
N PHE A 270 4.98 -10.58 4.10
CA PHE A 270 5.55 -9.26 4.28
C PHE A 270 6.57 -9.23 5.42
N ALA A 271 6.27 -9.87 6.55
CA ALA A 271 7.22 -10.02 7.64
C ALA A 271 8.48 -10.79 7.20
N ALA A 272 8.31 -11.91 6.49
CA ALA A 272 9.43 -12.69 5.94
C ALA A 272 10.26 -11.88 4.92
N HIS A 273 9.60 -11.08 4.08
CA HIS A 273 10.24 -10.18 3.14
C HIS A 273 11.11 -9.14 3.87
N LEU A 274 10.59 -8.54 4.95
CA LEU A 274 11.30 -7.55 5.74
C LEU A 274 12.56 -8.12 6.39
N VAL A 275 12.47 -9.34 6.94
CA VAL A 275 13.64 -10.08 7.47
C VAL A 275 14.68 -10.31 6.36
N GLY A 276 14.23 -10.72 5.16
CA GLY A 276 15.09 -10.87 4.00
C GLY A 276 15.80 -9.58 3.60
N ALA A 277 15.08 -8.44 3.60
CA ALA A 277 15.63 -7.12 3.30
C ALA A 277 16.68 -6.69 4.33
N ILE A 278 16.43 -6.89 5.62
CA ILE A 278 17.40 -6.62 6.69
C ILE A 278 18.67 -7.45 6.49
N LYS A 279 18.53 -8.75 6.20
CA LYS A 279 19.67 -9.64 5.95
C LYS A 279 20.49 -9.19 4.74
N ALA A 280 19.83 -8.75 3.66
CA ALA A 280 20.49 -8.21 2.49
C ALA A 280 21.29 -6.94 2.81
N ILE A 281 20.70 -6.01 3.57
CA ILE A 281 21.38 -4.77 3.99
C ILE A 281 22.63 -5.06 4.82
N ARG A 282 22.55 -6.01 5.77
CA ARG A 282 23.70 -6.39 6.61
C ARG A 282 24.85 -7.00 5.81
N ARG A 283 24.56 -7.73 4.73
CA ARG A 283 25.59 -8.31 3.85
C ARG A 283 26.33 -7.26 3.03
N MET A 284 25.67 -6.16 2.67
CA MET A 284 26.30 -5.04 1.94
C MET A 284 27.14 -4.13 2.85
N ALA A 285 27.02 -4.26 4.18
CA ALA A 285 27.76 -3.47 5.15
C ALA A 285 29.04 -4.14 5.65
N ARG A 286 29.27 -5.40 5.27
CA ARG A 286 30.51 -6.16 5.50
C ARG A 286 31.36 -6.06 4.25
#